data_AF-A0A382NM39-F1
#
_entry.id   AF-A0A382NM39-F1
#
_cell.length_a   1.000
_cell.length_b   1.000
_cell.length_c   1.000
_cell.angle_alpha   90.00
_cell.angle_beta   90.00
_cell.angle_gamma   90.00
#
_symmetry.space_group_name_H-M   'P 1'
#
loop_
_entity.id
_entity.type
_entity.pdbx_description
1 polymer ?
#
loop_
_entity_poly.entity_id
_entity_poly.type
_entity_poly.pdbx_seq_one_letter_code
_entity_poly.pdbx_strand_id
1 'polypeptide(L)'
;MNIKETLTILSEECAEVIQANSKLIRFGPYDEDNVTELEKELGDIMAMILILDYYGYVSTEKITDNIIPKLKKLKKYSKIRNLNKIIKNL
;
A
#
# COMPACT_ATOMS: atom_id res chain seq x y z
N MET A 1 17.14 -5.75 15.95
CA MET A 1 16.87 -5.45 14.52
C MET A 1 17.77 -4.30 14.09
N ASN A 2 18.32 -4.38 12.88
CA ASN A 2 19.03 -3.25 12.28
C ASN A 2 18.01 -2.29 11.64
N ILE A 3 17.58 -1.27 12.38
CA ILE A 3 16.53 -0.35 11.91
C ILE A 3 16.91 0.37 10.61
N LYS A 4 18.19 0.68 10.39
CA LYS A 4 18.64 1.35 9.17
C LYS A 4 18.37 0.46 7.96
N GLU A 5 18.78 -0.80 8.04
CA GLU A 5 18.56 -1.80 7.00
C GLU A 5 17.07 -2.06 6.76
N THR A 6 16.27 -2.21 7.83
CA THR A 6 14.81 -2.38 7.71
C THR A 6 14.15 -1.20 6.98
N LEU A 7 14.53 0.04 7.31
CA LEU A 7 13.98 1.22 6.63
C LEU A 7 14.53 1.41 5.22
N THR A 8 15.76 0.94 4.94
CA THR A 8 16.31 0.87 3.58
C THR A 8 15.50 -0.09 2.73
N ILE A 9 15.26 -1.32 3.21
CA ILE A 9 14.44 -2.31 2.50
C ILE A 9 13.03 -1.76 2.27
N LEU A 10 12.37 -1.21 3.30
CA LEU A 10 11.05 -0.58 3.13
C LEU A 10 11.05 0.50 2.03
N SER A 11 12.14 1.25 1.88
CA SER A 11 12.26 2.27 0.82
C SER A 11 12.43 1.64 -0.56
N GLU A 12 13.14 0.50 -0.66
CA GLU A 12 13.31 -0.28 -1.89
C GLU A 12 11.97 -0.85 -2.35
N GLU A 13 11.22 -1.52 -1.46
CA GLU A 13 9.88 -2.06 -1.76
C GLU A 13 8.91 -0.94 -2.20
N CYS A 14 9.01 0.25 -1.60
CA CYS A 14 8.21 1.40 -2.02
C CYS A 14 8.55 1.85 -3.46
N ALA A 15 9.82 1.76 -3.85
CA ALA A 15 10.25 2.09 -5.20
C ALA A 15 9.78 1.04 -6.22
N GLU A 16 9.75 -0.23 -5.84
CA GLU A 16 9.23 -1.32 -6.67
C GLU A 16 7.70 -1.18 -6.89
N VAL A 17 6.93 -0.82 -5.86
CA VAL A 17 5.50 -0.46 -6.01
C VAL A 17 5.31 0.71 -6.98
N ILE A 18 6.18 1.74 -6.93
CA ILE A 18 6.15 2.87 -7.87
C ILE A 18 6.41 2.38 -9.30
N GLN A 19 7.37 1.49 -9.49
CA GLN A 19 7.69 0.95 -10.81
C GLN A 19 6.54 0.09 -11.34
N ALA A 20 5.98 -0.81 -10.53
CA ALA A 20 4.87 -1.69 -10.89
C ALA A 20 3.61 -0.89 -11.25
N ASN A 21 3.22 0.10 -10.43
CA ASN A 21 2.06 0.93 -10.74
C ASN A 21 2.27 1.79 -12.00
N SER A 22 3.50 2.22 -12.28
CA SER A 22 3.83 2.98 -13.50
C SER A 22 3.65 2.14 -14.76
N LYS A 23 3.96 0.83 -14.71
CA LYS A 23 3.67 -0.11 -15.80
C LYS A 23 2.16 -0.22 -16.04
N LEU A 24 1.36 -0.39 -14.99
CA LEU A 24 -0.11 -0.46 -15.11
C LEU A 24 -0.72 0.84 -15.64
N ILE A 25 -0.17 2.01 -15.28
CA ILE A 25 -0.60 3.29 -15.84
C ILE A 25 -0.31 3.37 -17.33
N ARG A 26 0.85 2.88 -17.76
CA ARG A 26 1.31 2.96 -19.16
C ARG A 26 0.62 1.93 -20.06
N PHE A 27 0.47 0.70 -19.60
CA PHE A 27 0.00 -0.43 -20.40
C PHE A 27 -1.46 -0.81 -20.12
N GLY A 28 -2.05 -0.27 -19.05
CA GLY A 28 -3.41 -0.54 -18.62
C GLY A 28 -3.51 -1.71 -17.65
N PRO A 29 -4.62 -1.81 -16.88
CA PRO A 29 -4.82 -2.83 -15.85
C PRO A 29 -5.31 -4.18 -16.40
N TYR A 30 -5.11 -4.45 -17.69
CA TYR A 30 -5.58 -5.67 -18.37
C TYR A 30 -4.47 -6.70 -18.55
N ASP A 31 -3.24 -6.30 -18.23
CA ASP A 31 -2.06 -7.16 -18.26
C ASP A 31 -1.95 -7.88 -16.91
N GLU A 32 -2.27 -9.17 -16.89
CA GLU A 32 -2.26 -10.00 -15.69
C GLU A 32 -0.87 -10.09 -15.06
N ASP A 33 0.20 -10.06 -15.86
CA ASP A 33 1.57 -10.11 -15.35
C ASP A 33 1.89 -8.82 -14.60
N ASN A 34 1.50 -7.66 -15.12
CA ASN A 34 1.69 -6.37 -14.44
C ASN A 34 0.84 -6.24 -13.17
N VAL A 35 -0.36 -6.83 -13.14
CA VAL A 35 -1.20 -6.87 -11.93
C VAL A 35 -0.56 -7.79 -10.88
N THR A 36 -0.11 -8.98 -11.28
CA THR A 36 0.57 -9.94 -10.41
C THR A 36 1.83 -9.34 -9.79
N GLU A 37 2.60 -8.60 -10.59
CA GLU A 37 3.77 -7.87 -10.08
C GLU A 37 3.36 -6.84 -9.02
N LEU A 38 2.32 -6.03 -9.27
CA LEU A 38 1.85 -5.07 -8.27
C LEU A 38 1.38 -5.77 -6.98
N GLU A 39 0.70 -6.91 -7.08
CA GLU A 39 0.26 -7.70 -5.92
C GLU A 39 1.44 -8.21 -5.10
N LYS A 40 2.50 -8.69 -5.76
CA LYS A 40 3.75 -9.10 -5.11
C LYS A 40 4.38 -7.94 -4.34
N GLU A 41 4.62 -6.80 -5.00
CA GLU A 41 5.29 -5.65 -4.36
C GLU A 41 4.45 -5.04 -3.22
N LEU A 42 3.10 -5.06 -3.33
CA LEU A 42 2.22 -4.67 -2.22
C LEU A 42 2.29 -5.66 -1.05
N GLY A 43 2.46 -6.96 -1.33
CA GLY A 43 2.70 -7.99 -0.32
C GLY A 43 4.00 -7.77 0.45
N ASP A 44 5.07 -7.38 -0.25
CA ASP A 44 6.37 -7.10 0.36
C ASP A 44 6.28 -5.86 1.29
N ILE A 45 5.55 -4.81 0.90
CA ILE A 45 5.20 -3.69 1.80
C ILE A 45 4.44 -4.15 3.04
N MET A 46 3.46 -5.05 2.89
CA MET A 46 2.71 -5.58 4.03
C MET A 46 3.63 -6.36 4.98
N ALA A 47 4.57 -7.15 4.46
CA ALA A 47 5.58 -7.85 5.27
C ALA A 47 6.44 -6.85 6.07
N MET A 48 6.88 -5.75 5.44
CA MET A 48 7.64 -4.71 6.12
C MET A 48 6.83 -3.99 7.21
N ILE A 49 5.54 -3.75 7.00
CA ILE A 49 4.66 -3.20 8.05
C ILE A 49 4.57 -4.15 9.24
N LEU A 50 4.41 -5.46 9.01
CA LEU A 50 4.34 -6.46 10.08
C LEU A 50 5.66 -6.55 10.87
N ILE A 51 6.80 -6.45 10.19
CA ILE A 51 8.12 -6.40 10.85
C ILE A 51 8.20 -5.16 11.76
N LEU A 52 7.82 -3.98 11.26
CA LEU A 52 7.87 -2.75 12.05
C LEU A 52 6.90 -2.76 13.24
N ASP A 53 5.74 -3.39 13.09
CA ASP A 53 4.76 -3.61 14.16
C ASP A 53 5.31 -4.56 15.23
N TYR A 54 5.88 -5.70 14.83
CA TYR A 54 6.47 -6.68 15.74
C TYR A 54 7.56 -6.08 16.64
N TYR A 55 8.38 -5.18 16.09
CA TYR A 55 9.41 -4.48 16.87
C TYR A 55 8.94 -3.18 17.54
N GLY A 56 7.65 -2.83 17.43
CA GLY A 56 7.03 -1.71 18.14
C GLY A 56 7.35 -0.33 17.58
N TYR A 57 7.82 -0.23 16.33
CA TYR A 57 8.07 1.07 15.67
C TYR A 57 6.78 1.70 15.16
N VAL A 58 5.82 0.88 14.76
CA VAL A 58 4.48 1.28 14.35
C VAL A 58 3.45 0.38 15.04
N SER A 59 2.17 0.71 14.87
CA SER A 59 1.06 -0.11 15.32
C SER A 59 0.12 -0.32 14.14
N THR A 60 -0.12 -1.56 13.77
CA THR A 60 -1.07 -1.95 12.71
C THR A 60 -2.48 -1.43 13.00
N GLU A 61 -2.91 -1.42 14.26
CA GLU A 61 -4.16 -0.80 14.72
C GLU A 61 -4.18 0.69 14.36
N LYS A 62 -3.15 1.45 14.77
CA LYS A 62 -3.06 2.89 14.46
C LYS A 62 -2.93 3.16 12.96
N ILE A 63 -2.26 2.30 12.21
CA ILE A 63 -2.21 2.40 10.73
C ILE A 63 -3.61 2.23 10.15
N THR A 64 -4.36 1.25 10.64
CA THR A 64 -5.72 0.96 10.19
C THR A 64 -6.69 2.11 10.49
N ASP A 65 -6.52 2.78 11.63
CA ASP A 65 -7.30 3.99 11.99
C ASP A 65 -7.16 5.12 10.95
N ASN A 66 -6.05 5.16 10.21
CA ASN A 66 -5.80 6.17 9.18
C ASN A 66 -6.50 5.87 7.84
N ILE A 67 -7.04 4.66 7.64
CA ILE A 67 -7.69 4.26 6.39
C ILE A 67 -8.99 5.03 6.16
N ILE A 68 -9.92 5.03 7.13
CA ILE A 68 -11.22 5.69 6.98
C ILE A 68 -11.06 7.21 6.72
N PRO A 69 -10.24 7.97 7.47
CA PRO A 69 -9.95 9.37 7.18
C PRO A 69 -9.44 9.60 5.76
N LYS A 70 -8.50 8.76 5.28
CA LYS A 70 -7.96 8.83 3.91
C LYS A 70 -9.05 8.59 2.88
N LEU A 71 -9.89 7.56 3.05
CA LEU A 71 -11.00 7.24 2.13
C LEU A 71 -12.05 8.36 2.09
N LYS A 72 -12.39 8.95 3.24
CA LYS A 72 -13.27 10.13 3.32
C LYS A 72 -12.69 11.33 2.57
N LYS A 73 -11.37 11.56 2.67
CA LYS A 73 -10.68 12.61 1.91
C LYS A 73 -10.70 12.32 0.40
N LEU A 74 -10.36 11.10 -0.01
CA LEU A 74 -10.39 10.70 -1.42
C LEU A 74 -11.80 10.81 -2.04
N LYS A 75 -12.85 10.53 -1.26
CA LYS A 75 -14.24 10.74 -1.71
C LYS A 75 -14.52 12.20 -2.08
N LYS A 76 -13.91 13.17 -1.40
CA LYS A 76 -14.09 14.60 -1.67
C LYS A 76 -13.18 15.11 -2.79
N TYR A 77 -11.97 14.57 -2.92
CA TYR A 77 -10.90 15.16 -3.73
C TYR A 77 -10.41 14.27 -4.89
N SER A 78 -11.08 13.16 -5.18
CA SER A 78 -10.73 12.27 -6.30
C SER A 78 -11.96 11.83 -7.08
N LYS A 79 -11.73 11.16 -8.21
CA LYS A 79 -12.79 10.58 -9.06
C LYS A 79 -13.01 9.08 -8.80
N ILE A 80 -12.42 8.53 -7.72
CA ILE A 80 -12.54 7.11 -7.38
C ILE A 80 -14.01 6.81 -7.00
N ARG A 81 -14.63 5.87 -7.72
CA ARG A 81 -16.02 5.47 -7.52
C ARG A 81 -16.14 4.45 -6.38
N ASN A 82 -17.36 4.27 -5.86
CA ASN A 82 -17.70 3.23 -4.88
C ASN A 82 -17.00 3.32 -3.50
N LEU A 83 -16.35 4.43 -3.16
CA LEU A 83 -15.70 4.62 -1.86
C LEU A 83 -16.63 4.43 -0.66
N ASN A 84 -17.92 4.79 -0.77
CA ASN A 84 -18.90 4.53 0.29
C ASN A 84 -19.11 3.03 0.56
N LYS A 85 -19.07 2.20 -0.49
CA LYS A 85 -19.23 0.74 -0.36
C LYS A 85 -17.99 0.15 0.31
N ILE A 86 -16.80 0.63 -0.04
CA ILE A 86 -15.53 0.21 0.58
C ILE A 86 -15.53 0.57 2.06
N ILE A 87 -15.86 1.83 2.41
CA ILE A 87 -15.91 2.28 3.81
C ILE A 87 -16.90 1.45 4.66
N LYS A 88 -18.02 1.01 4.08
CA LYS A 88 -19.01 0.19 4.80
C LYS A 88 -18.51 -1.23 5.13
N ASN A 89 -17.52 -1.72 4.39
CA ASN A 89 -16.98 -3.07 4.52
C ASN A 89 -15.69 -3.14 5.37
N LEU A 90 -15.21 -2.00 5.87
CA LEU A 90 -14.10 -1.87 6.82
C LEU A 90 -14.68 -1.76 8.23
#